data_AF-A0A7Y6CFB6-F1
#
_entry.id   AF-A0A7Y6CFB6-F1
#
_cell.length_a   1.000
_cell.length_b   1.000
_cell.length_c   1.000
_cell.angle_alpha   90.00
_cell.angle_beta   90.00
_cell.angle_gamma   90.00
#
_symmetry.space_group_name_H-M   'P 1'
#
loop_
_entity.id
_entity.type
_entity.pdbx_description
1 polymer ?
#
loop_
_entity_poly.entity_id
_entity_poly.type
_entity_poly.pdbx_seq_one_letter_code
_entity_poly.pdbx_strand_id
1 'polypeptide(L)'
;MTVISDSILTAVTWSNEPAQALLTDGLDMQIDAAVCRRLNGESCEFDGSHAPTTLSVINSSGDLGSIVVIVDGYNDLPDNFAGDVELTLDTLRDRAVQHVLWVNLHEVKPEFAAKNAVLRAAAQHHQELRVLDWNSVSASNLDWYQTDGIHLVPAGGVAIATFIRQAIADTFSPPPPAPATLAVPTHQSLRGRAGVRFDRQLRADGGVGPLRWRAKSASLRRARLHLSAGGELTGTPHAGTFNLPLEVSDRAGTSAHVLVSLTVKPTPAHTKGR
;
A
#
# COMPACT_ATOMS: atom_id res chain seq x y z
N MET A 1 -8.64 11.68 18.58
CA MET A 1 -9.12 11.09 17.30
C MET A 1 -10.50 10.52 17.54
N THR A 2 -11.31 10.38 16.49
CA THR A 2 -12.71 9.94 16.66
C THR A 2 -13.06 8.84 15.68
N VAL A 3 -13.83 7.85 16.14
CA VAL A 3 -14.47 6.84 15.30
C VAL A 3 -15.97 7.09 15.34
N ILE A 4 -16.58 7.24 14.16
CA ILE A 4 -18.02 7.40 14.01
C ILE A 4 -18.54 6.20 13.21
N SER A 5 -19.55 5.53 13.74
CA SER A 5 -20.04 4.28 13.15
C SER A 5 -21.55 4.08 13.28
N ASP A 6 -22.06 3.21 12.41
CA ASP A 6 -23.39 2.65 12.44
C ASP A 6 -23.43 1.34 13.26
N SER A 7 -24.39 0.47 12.99
CA SER A 7 -24.57 -0.79 13.73
C SER A 7 -23.38 -1.75 13.60
N ILE A 8 -22.50 -1.60 12.61
CA ILE A 8 -21.37 -2.52 12.41
C ILE A 8 -20.41 -2.52 13.59
N LEU A 9 -20.02 -1.35 14.09
CA LEU A 9 -19.04 -1.25 15.18
C LEU A 9 -19.69 -1.45 16.56
N THR A 10 -21.01 -1.67 16.64
CA THR A 10 -21.63 -2.17 17.88
C THR A 10 -21.05 -3.53 18.28
N ALA A 11 -20.57 -4.32 17.32
CA ALA A 11 -19.84 -5.57 17.59
C ALA A 11 -18.49 -5.37 18.31
N VAL A 12 -17.99 -4.13 18.36
CA VAL A 12 -16.81 -3.72 19.15
C VAL A 12 -17.24 -3.04 20.44
N THR A 13 -18.18 -2.11 20.38
CA THR A 13 -18.52 -1.26 21.53
C THR A 13 -19.50 -1.89 22.52
N TRP A 14 -20.26 -2.91 22.12
CA TRP A 14 -21.26 -3.55 22.98
C TRP A 14 -20.78 -4.93 23.42
N SER A 15 -20.46 -5.05 24.72
CA SER A 15 -20.11 -6.32 25.37
C SER A 15 -18.94 -7.08 24.73
N ASN A 16 -18.00 -6.37 24.09
CA ASN A 16 -16.80 -6.93 23.46
C ASN A 16 -15.53 -6.18 23.92
N GLU A 17 -15.28 -6.20 25.24
CA GLU A 17 -14.14 -5.51 25.86
C GLU A 17 -12.78 -5.79 25.18
N PRO A 18 -12.46 -7.02 24.73
CA PRO A 18 -11.19 -7.27 24.05
C PRO A 18 -11.05 -6.49 22.74
N ALA A 19 -12.10 -6.42 21.92
CA ALA A 19 -12.08 -5.67 20.68
C ALA A 19 -11.97 -4.16 20.94
N GLN A 20 -12.72 -3.66 21.93
CA GLN A 20 -12.68 -2.24 22.30
C GLN A 20 -11.30 -1.84 22.84
N ALA A 21 -10.73 -2.64 23.74
CA ALA A 21 -9.39 -2.40 24.28
C ALA A 21 -8.32 -2.42 23.18
N LEU A 22 -8.41 -3.38 22.24
CA LEU A 22 -7.48 -3.44 21.11
C LEU A 22 -7.54 -2.17 20.24
N LEU A 23 -8.75 -1.68 19.97
CA LEU A 23 -8.93 -0.49 19.13
C LEU A 23 -8.37 0.77 19.81
N THR A 24 -8.61 0.94 21.11
CA THR A 24 -8.28 2.17 21.86
C THR A 24 -6.90 2.17 22.51
N ASP A 25 -6.20 1.04 22.61
CA ASP A 25 -4.95 0.91 23.38
C ASP A 25 -3.93 2.02 23.06
N GLY A 26 -3.53 2.81 24.06
CA GLY A 26 -2.55 3.89 23.88
C GLY A 26 -2.96 5.02 22.93
N LEU A 27 -4.23 5.17 22.58
CA LEU A 27 -4.76 6.26 21.76
C LEU A 27 -5.74 7.12 22.55
N ASP A 28 -5.65 8.44 22.38
CA ASP A 28 -6.73 9.35 22.77
C ASP A 28 -7.84 9.29 21.71
N MET A 29 -8.75 8.33 21.91
CA MET A 29 -9.80 7.96 20.96
C MET A 29 -11.18 8.05 21.59
N GLN A 30 -12.09 8.74 20.89
CA GLN A 30 -13.53 8.68 21.14
C GLN A 30 -14.19 7.74 20.12
N ILE A 31 -15.13 6.90 20.57
CA ILE A 31 -15.92 6.05 19.68
C ILE A 31 -17.38 6.40 19.87
N ASP A 32 -18.02 6.84 18.80
CA ASP A 32 -19.45 7.09 18.73
C ASP A 32 -20.05 6.09 17.72
N ALA A 33 -20.61 4.99 18.24
CA ALA A 33 -21.28 3.97 17.45
C ALA A 33 -22.78 3.96 17.77
N ALA A 34 -23.63 3.97 16.75
CA ALA A 34 -25.07 3.97 16.93
C ALA A 34 -25.79 3.06 15.91
N VAL A 35 -26.84 2.39 16.35
CA VAL A 35 -27.63 1.52 15.46
C VAL A 35 -28.32 2.35 14.38
N CYS A 36 -28.33 1.82 13.15
CA CYS A 36 -29.01 2.40 11.99
C CYS A 36 -28.63 3.85 11.65
N ARG A 37 -27.43 4.29 12.05
CA ARG A 37 -26.91 5.62 11.68
C ARG A 37 -26.80 5.76 10.17
N ARG A 38 -27.21 6.92 9.67
CA ARG A 38 -26.95 7.42 8.32
C ARG A 38 -25.94 8.58 8.36
N LEU A 39 -25.28 8.83 7.24
CA LEU A 39 -24.42 10.00 7.05
C LEU A 39 -25.20 11.29 7.20
N ASN A 40 -26.35 11.34 6.51
CA ASN A 40 -27.25 12.46 6.41
C ASN A 40 -28.71 11.98 6.26
N GLY A 41 -29.65 12.89 6.49
CA GLY A 41 -31.07 12.55 6.60
C GLY A 41 -31.37 11.76 7.88
N GLU A 42 -32.65 11.68 8.26
CA GLU A 42 -33.03 11.00 9.50
C GLU A 42 -32.58 9.53 9.50
N SER A 43 -31.83 9.11 10.53
CA SER A 43 -31.46 7.71 10.78
C SER A 43 -32.70 6.86 11.01
N CYS A 44 -32.61 5.54 10.89
CA CYS A 44 -33.78 4.68 11.14
C CYS A 44 -34.15 4.67 12.64
N GLU A 45 -35.44 4.42 12.93
CA GLU A 45 -35.90 4.24 14.31
C GLU A 45 -35.36 2.91 14.87
N PHE A 46 -34.82 2.98 16.09
CA PHE A 46 -34.40 1.84 16.90
C PHE A 46 -34.70 2.12 18.38
N ASP A 47 -35.37 1.19 19.05
CA ASP A 47 -35.84 1.32 20.45
C ASP A 47 -36.59 2.65 20.74
N GLY A 48 -37.41 3.10 19.79
CA GLY A 48 -38.21 4.32 19.92
C GLY A 48 -37.44 5.62 19.74
N SER A 49 -36.22 5.57 19.19
CA SER A 49 -35.37 6.74 18.98
C SER A 49 -34.64 6.70 17.64
N HIS A 50 -34.23 7.87 17.14
CA HIS A 50 -33.40 7.99 15.94
C HIS A 50 -32.00 8.42 16.34
N ALA A 51 -31.00 7.66 15.93
CA ALA A 51 -29.61 8.02 16.18
C ALA A 51 -29.24 9.34 15.49
N PRO A 52 -28.42 10.21 16.11
CA PRO A 52 -27.80 11.33 15.41
C PRO A 52 -27.03 10.84 14.17
N THR A 53 -27.17 11.57 13.07
CA THR A 53 -26.42 11.30 11.84
C THR A 53 -24.94 11.55 12.03
N THR A 54 -24.11 11.01 11.15
CA THR A 54 -22.66 11.26 11.13
C THR A 54 -22.36 12.77 11.08
N LEU A 55 -23.06 13.51 10.21
CA LEU A 55 -22.93 14.98 10.14
C LEU A 55 -23.33 15.68 11.44
N SER A 56 -24.36 15.19 12.14
CA SER A 56 -24.76 15.75 13.44
C SER A 56 -23.69 15.52 14.51
N VAL A 57 -23.11 14.32 14.56
CA VAL A 57 -22.00 13.99 15.47
C VAL A 57 -20.77 14.86 15.19
N ILE A 58 -20.37 15.01 13.93
CA ILE A 58 -19.22 15.84 13.52
C ILE A 58 -19.42 17.30 13.95
N ASN A 59 -20.63 17.85 13.74
CA ASN A 59 -20.92 19.25 14.06
C ASN A 59 -21.03 19.52 15.57
N SER A 60 -21.58 18.59 16.33
CA SER A 60 -21.86 18.74 17.76
C SER A 60 -20.72 18.33 18.68
N SER A 61 -19.80 17.50 18.19
CA SER A 61 -18.61 17.10 18.92
C SER A 61 -17.69 18.29 19.22
N GLY A 62 -16.90 18.19 20.28
CA GLY A 62 -15.86 19.17 20.60
C GLY A 62 -14.66 19.01 19.67
N ASP A 63 -13.56 18.48 20.19
CA ASP A 63 -12.40 18.13 19.37
C ASP A 63 -12.59 16.72 18.77
N LEU A 64 -12.44 16.61 17.45
CA LEU A 64 -12.45 15.33 16.72
C LEU A 64 -11.03 14.72 16.62
N GLY A 65 -10.00 15.53 16.85
CA GLY A 65 -8.61 15.23 16.52
C GLY A 65 -8.34 15.24 15.01
N SER A 66 -7.08 14.98 14.65
CA SER A 66 -6.62 15.02 13.25
C SER A 66 -7.03 13.79 12.41
N ILE A 67 -7.50 12.72 13.05
CA ILE A 67 -7.91 11.47 12.40
C ILE A 67 -9.37 11.19 12.77
N VAL A 68 -10.22 11.00 11.76
CA VAL A 68 -11.57 10.47 11.92
C VAL A 68 -11.71 9.17 11.15
N VAL A 69 -12.21 8.13 11.80
CA VAL A 69 -12.57 6.86 11.16
C VAL A 69 -14.08 6.83 10.99
N ILE A 70 -14.54 6.49 9.79
CA ILE A 70 -15.96 6.35 9.48
C ILE A 70 -16.25 4.88 9.15
N VAL A 71 -17.21 4.31 9.87
CA VAL A 71 -17.75 2.97 9.65
C VAL A 71 -19.26 3.11 9.46
N ASP A 72 -19.64 3.89 8.44
CA ASP A 72 -21.01 4.22 8.07
C ASP A 72 -21.22 3.96 6.58
N GLY A 73 -22.47 3.76 6.20
CA GLY A 73 -22.90 3.65 4.80
C GLY A 73 -23.95 2.58 4.57
N TYR A 74 -24.11 1.60 5.48
CA TYR A 74 -25.03 0.49 5.27
C TYR A 74 -26.50 0.95 5.25
N ASN A 75 -26.84 1.98 6.03
CA ASN A 75 -28.21 2.46 6.21
C ASN A 75 -28.61 3.61 5.29
N ASP A 76 -27.65 4.16 4.54
CA ASP A 76 -27.87 5.31 3.66
C ASP A 76 -28.67 4.96 2.40
N LEU A 77 -29.36 5.93 1.84
CA LEU A 77 -30.08 5.74 0.58
C LEU A 77 -29.11 5.90 -0.60
N PRO A 78 -29.11 4.97 -1.58
CA PRO A 78 -28.15 5.00 -2.70
C PRO A 78 -28.15 6.32 -3.49
N ASP A 79 -29.32 6.92 -3.70
CA ASP A 79 -29.49 8.12 -4.52
C ASP A 79 -28.83 9.38 -3.91
N ASN A 80 -28.69 9.42 -2.57
CA ASN A 80 -28.12 10.57 -1.86
C ASN A 80 -26.67 10.34 -1.45
N PHE A 81 -26.22 9.08 -1.40
CA PHE A 81 -24.96 8.69 -0.77
C PHE A 81 -23.74 9.45 -1.31
N ALA A 82 -23.67 9.70 -2.62
CA ALA A 82 -22.57 10.46 -3.22
C ALA A 82 -22.50 11.89 -2.70
N GLY A 83 -23.64 12.60 -2.64
CA GLY A 83 -23.70 13.96 -2.09
C GLY A 83 -23.40 13.98 -0.59
N ASP A 84 -23.86 12.98 0.14
CA ASP A 84 -23.65 12.88 1.58
C ASP A 84 -22.19 12.57 1.94
N VAL A 85 -21.48 11.79 1.11
CA VAL A 85 -20.02 11.58 1.24
C VAL A 85 -19.28 12.90 1.07
N GLU A 86 -19.56 13.65 0.00
CA GLU A 86 -18.91 14.94 -0.27
C GLU A 86 -19.16 15.94 0.87
N LEU A 87 -20.42 16.06 1.31
CA LEU A 87 -20.78 16.94 2.43
C LEU A 87 -20.09 16.52 3.74
N THR A 88 -19.95 15.22 3.98
CA THR A 88 -19.23 14.69 5.16
C THR A 88 -17.75 15.05 5.11
N LEU A 89 -17.09 14.88 3.96
CA LEU A 89 -15.67 15.21 3.77
C LEU A 89 -15.43 16.72 3.92
N ASP A 90 -16.28 17.56 3.32
CA ASP A 90 -16.20 19.01 3.47
C ASP A 90 -16.38 19.44 4.94
N THR A 91 -17.36 18.87 5.64
CA THR A 91 -17.59 19.17 7.06
C THR A 91 -16.38 18.75 7.90
N LEU A 92 -15.77 17.59 7.65
CA LEU A 92 -14.57 17.15 8.38
C LEU A 92 -13.38 18.08 8.12
N ARG A 93 -13.22 18.56 6.88
CA ARG A 93 -12.17 19.52 6.52
C ARG A 93 -12.36 20.84 7.26
N ASP A 94 -13.58 21.34 7.35
CA ASP A 94 -13.93 22.55 8.13
C ASP A 94 -13.67 22.37 9.63
N ARG A 95 -13.70 21.12 10.11
CA ARG A 95 -13.32 20.74 11.49
C ARG A 95 -11.83 20.42 11.66
N ALA A 96 -10.99 20.77 10.68
CA ALA A 96 -9.54 20.59 10.68
C ALA A 96 -9.07 19.13 10.82
N VAL A 97 -9.90 18.16 10.41
CA VAL A 97 -9.50 16.76 10.29
C VAL A 97 -8.54 16.62 9.10
N GLN A 98 -7.42 15.93 9.31
CA GLN A 98 -6.35 15.77 8.32
C GLN A 98 -6.42 14.40 7.61
N HIS A 99 -6.95 13.39 8.30
CA HIS A 99 -7.07 12.04 7.79
C HIS A 99 -8.47 11.50 8.05
N VAL A 100 -9.17 11.11 6.98
CA VAL A 100 -10.45 10.43 7.02
C VAL A 100 -10.21 9.00 6.57
N LEU A 101 -10.38 8.05 7.50
CA LEU A 101 -10.27 6.62 7.21
C LEU A 101 -11.68 6.04 7.08
N TRP A 102 -12.11 5.72 5.86
CA TRP A 102 -13.48 5.25 5.62
C TRP A 102 -13.51 3.75 5.33
N VAL A 103 -14.13 2.97 6.21
CA VAL A 103 -14.26 1.52 6.04
C VAL A 103 -15.37 1.22 5.03
N ASN A 104 -15.03 0.55 3.93
CA ASN A 104 -16.01 0.23 2.89
C ASN A 104 -16.93 -0.95 3.28
N LEU A 105 -18.03 -1.11 2.56
CA LEU A 105 -19.10 -2.04 2.91
C LEU A 105 -18.80 -3.44 2.37
N HIS A 106 -19.16 -4.49 3.10
CA HIS A 106 -19.17 -5.86 2.58
C HIS A 106 -20.29 -5.99 1.53
N GLU A 107 -19.93 -6.33 0.29
CA GLU A 107 -20.80 -6.22 -0.89
C GLU A 107 -21.80 -7.39 -1.03
N VAL A 108 -22.58 -7.65 0.01
CA VAL A 108 -23.65 -8.67 -0.01
C VAL A 108 -24.92 -8.21 -0.72
N LYS A 109 -25.00 -6.93 -1.11
CA LYS A 109 -26.09 -6.35 -1.90
C LYS A 109 -25.58 -5.45 -3.03
N PRO A 110 -26.28 -5.35 -4.18
CA PRO A 110 -25.86 -4.50 -5.30
C PRO A 110 -25.67 -3.04 -4.92
N GLU A 111 -26.51 -2.50 -4.04
CA GLU A 111 -26.38 -1.12 -3.58
C GLU A 111 -25.10 -0.89 -2.77
N PHE A 112 -24.57 -1.89 -2.08
CA PHE A 112 -23.31 -1.75 -1.33
C PHE A 112 -22.11 -1.69 -2.29
N ALA A 113 -22.13 -2.46 -3.39
CA ALA A 113 -21.13 -2.34 -4.44
C ALA A 113 -21.16 -0.96 -5.12
N ALA A 114 -22.36 -0.40 -5.35
CA ALA A 114 -22.51 0.95 -5.88
C ALA A 114 -21.95 2.01 -4.91
N LYS A 115 -22.26 1.90 -3.61
CA LYS A 115 -21.73 2.80 -2.57
C LYS A 115 -20.20 2.68 -2.43
N ASN A 116 -19.64 1.48 -2.50
CA ASN A 116 -18.19 1.30 -2.53
C ASN A 116 -17.54 1.93 -3.77
N ALA A 117 -18.22 1.92 -4.92
CA ALA A 117 -17.74 2.63 -6.11
C ALA A 117 -17.72 4.16 -5.89
N VAL A 118 -18.72 4.72 -5.19
CA VAL A 118 -18.74 6.13 -4.77
C VAL A 118 -17.56 6.46 -3.87
N LEU A 119 -17.32 5.67 -2.81
CA LEU A 119 -16.19 5.88 -1.89
C LEU A 119 -14.84 5.83 -2.64
N ARG A 120 -14.67 4.84 -3.53
CA ARG A 120 -13.46 4.72 -4.36
C ARG A 120 -13.27 5.93 -5.28
N ALA A 121 -14.34 6.48 -5.84
CA ALA A 121 -14.28 7.66 -6.69
C ALA A 121 -13.91 8.92 -5.88
N ALA A 122 -14.53 9.13 -4.71
CA ALA A 122 -14.18 10.23 -3.82
C ALA A 122 -12.70 10.20 -3.41
N ALA A 123 -12.16 9.04 -3.08
CA ALA A 123 -10.74 8.88 -2.72
C ALA A 123 -9.74 9.25 -3.84
N GLN A 124 -10.19 9.36 -5.10
CA GLN A 124 -9.33 9.85 -6.20
C GLN A 124 -9.17 11.38 -6.20
N HIS A 125 -10.06 12.10 -5.52
CA HIS A 125 -10.13 13.56 -5.55
C HIS A 125 -9.90 14.20 -4.17
N HIS A 126 -10.07 13.44 -3.08
CA HIS A 126 -9.86 13.88 -1.70
C HIS A 126 -8.59 13.24 -1.12
N GLN A 127 -7.54 14.04 -0.95
CA GLN A 127 -6.24 13.55 -0.46
C GLN A 127 -6.27 13.15 1.02
N GLU A 128 -7.19 13.74 1.79
CA GLU A 128 -7.45 13.41 3.17
C GLU A 128 -8.17 12.06 3.34
N LEU A 129 -8.85 11.56 2.29
CA LEU A 129 -9.65 10.34 2.35
C LEU A 129 -8.82 9.10 1.96
N ARG A 130 -8.73 8.15 2.89
CA ARG A 130 -8.28 6.77 2.62
C ARG A 130 -9.44 5.81 2.82
N VAL A 131 -9.88 5.16 1.74
CA VAL A 131 -10.85 4.06 1.83
C VAL A 131 -10.14 2.78 2.28
N LEU A 132 -10.62 2.18 3.36
CA LEU A 132 -10.13 0.93 3.92
C LEU A 132 -10.97 -0.22 3.35
N ASP A 133 -10.32 -1.14 2.62
CA ASP A 133 -10.99 -2.22 1.88
C ASP A 133 -11.38 -3.42 2.76
N TRP A 134 -12.30 -3.18 3.69
CA TRP A 134 -12.89 -4.22 4.53
C TRP A 134 -13.64 -5.28 3.72
N ASN A 135 -14.29 -4.91 2.63
CA ASN A 135 -14.99 -5.84 1.75
C ASN A 135 -14.08 -7.00 1.34
N SER A 136 -12.90 -6.70 0.78
CA SER A 136 -11.95 -7.73 0.34
C SER A 136 -11.36 -8.52 1.52
N VAL A 137 -11.05 -7.85 2.64
CA VAL A 137 -10.45 -8.48 3.83
C VAL A 137 -11.40 -9.47 4.50
N SER A 138 -12.68 -9.14 4.53
CA SER A 138 -13.70 -9.90 5.24
C SER A 138 -14.44 -10.92 4.38
N ALA A 139 -14.42 -10.79 3.04
CA ALA A 139 -15.25 -11.61 2.14
C ALA A 139 -15.06 -13.13 2.27
N SER A 140 -13.88 -13.60 2.62
CA SER A 140 -13.62 -15.03 2.82
C SER A 140 -13.88 -15.52 4.24
N ASN A 141 -14.16 -14.62 5.19
CA ASN A 141 -14.31 -14.91 6.62
C ASN A 141 -15.79 -14.80 7.01
N LEU A 142 -16.61 -15.67 6.44
CA LEU A 142 -18.07 -15.66 6.67
C LEU A 142 -18.44 -15.92 8.14
N ASP A 143 -17.56 -16.54 8.91
CA ASP A 143 -17.68 -16.75 10.35
C ASP A 143 -17.53 -15.47 11.19
N TRP A 144 -17.10 -14.35 10.57
CA TRP A 144 -17.10 -13.03 11.22
C TRP A 144 -18.46 -12.33 11.17
N TYR A 145 -19.39 -12.85 10.38
CA TYR A 145 -20.70 -12.27 10.17
C TYR A 145 -21.81 -13.07 10.85
N GLN A 146 -22.89 -12.38 11.18
CA GLN A 146 -24.18 -12.98 11.43
C GLN A 146 -24.76 -13.52 10.12
N THR A 147 -25.90 -14.20 10.20
CA THR A 147 -26.51 -14.88 9.05
C THR A 147 -26.94 -13.94 7.92
N ASP A 148 -27.03 -12.64 8.17
CA ASP A 148 -27.34 -11.63 7.16
C ASP A 148 -26.14 -11.20 6.31
N GLY A 149 -24.92 -11.61 6.68
CA GLY A 149 -23.69 -11.21 6.01
C GLY A 149 -23.37 -9.71 6.14
N ILE A 150 -23.95 -9.02 7.11
CA ILE A 150 -23.74 -7.58 7.33
C ILE A 150 -23.24 -7.35 8.75
N HIS A 151 -24.03 -7.76 9.74
CA HIS A 151 -23.70 -7.52 11.12
C HIS A 151 -22.60 -8.48 11.58
N LEU A 152 -21.68 -7.98 12.39
CA LEU A 152 -20.56 -8.78 12.87
C LEU A 152 -20.96 -9.55 14.14
N VAL A 153 -20.38 -10.73 14.31
CA VAL A 153 -20.32 -11.43 15.60
C VAL A 153 -19.11 -10.94 16.41
N PRO A 154 -18.94 -11.31 17.69
CA PRO A 154 -17.81 -10.81 18.49
C PRO A 154 -16.43 -11.06 17.87
N ALA A 155 -16.23 -12.19 17.18
CA ALA A 155 -14.99 -12.48 16.45
C ALA A 155 -14.77 -11.51 15.27
N GLY A 156 -15.83 -11.17 14.53
CA GLY A 156 -15.80 -10.13 13.51
C GLY A 156 -15.52 -8.74 14.08
N GLY A 157 -16.05 -8.45 15.28
CA GLY A 157 -15.71 -7.25 16.05
C GLY A 157 -14.21 -7.13 16.33
N VAL A 158 -13.56 -8.20 16.80
CA VAL A 158 -12.10 -8.23 16.98
C VAL A 158 -11.36 -8.02 15.65
N ALA A 159 -11.85 -8.63 14.57
CA ALA A 159 -11.24 -8.50 13.26
C ALA A 159 -11.30 -7.06 12.70
N ILE A 160 -12.48 -6.41 12.76
CA ILE A 160 -12.61 -5.03 12.27
C ILE A 160 -11.86 -4.04 13.18
N ALA A 161 -11.84 -4.25 14.49
CA ALA A 161 -11.03 -3.46 15.41
C ALA A 161 -9.54 -3.56 15.06
N THR A 162 -9.05 -4.77 14.77
CA THR A 162 -7.66 -5.00 14.34
C THR A 162 -7.35 -4.33 13.02
N PHE A 163 -8.27 -4.42 12.06
CA PHE A 163 -8.14 -3.80 10.75
C PHE A 163 -8.06 -2.27 10.84
N ILE A 164 -8.97 -1.64 11.59
CA ILE A 164 -8.97 -0.18 11.81
C ILE A 164 -7.69 0.22 12.57
N ARG A 165 -7.30 -0.55 13.58
CA ARG A 165 -6.10 -0.27 14.38
C ARG A 165 -4.84 -0.23 13.52
N GLN A 166 -4.69 -1.19 12.61
CA GLN A 166 -3.57 -1.21 11.66
C GLN A 166 -3.61 0.01 10.74
N ALA A 167 -4.78 0.37 10.20
CA ALA A 167 -4.91 1.54 9.32
C ALA A 167 -4.56 2.86 10.02
N ILE A 168 -4.90 3.00 11.31
CA ILE A 168 -4.49 4.14 12.14
C ILE A 168 -2.98 4.16 12.31
N ALA A 169 -2.36 3.01 12.66
CA ALA A 169 -0.90 2.92 12.82
C ALA A 169 -0.14 3.27 11.51
N ASP A 170 -0.65 2.84 10.37
CA ASP A 170 -0.11 3.20 9.05
C ASP A 170 -0.16 4.70 8.79
N THR A 171 -1.14 5.42 9.35
CA THR A 171 -1.31 6.87 9.16
C THR A 171 -0.22 7.66 9.89
N PHE A 172 0.28 7.14 11.02
CA PHE A 172 1.43 7.71 11.73
C PHE A 172 2.78 7.27 11.16
N SER A 173 2.78 6.24 10.31
CA SER A 173 4.01 5.74 9.72
C SER A 173 4.46 6.66 8.58
N PRO A 174 5.74 7.06 8.52
CA PRO A 174 6.23 7.76 7.33
C PRO A 174 5.94 6.89 6.10
N PRO A 175 5.57 7.50 4.95
CA PRO A 175 5.35 6.72 3.73
C PRO A 175 6.59 5.84 3.52
N PRO A 176 6.40 4.54 3.19
CA PRO A 176 7.53 3.66 2.95
C PRO A 176 8.45 4.35 1.94
N PRO A 177 9.77 4.35 2.18
CA PRO A 177 10.69 5.02 1.26
C PRO A 177 10.38 4.51 -0.14
N ALA A 178 10.12 5.44 -1.07
CA ALA A 178 9.87 5.08 -2.46
C ALA A 178 10.90 4.04 -2.89
N PRO A 179 10.52 2.95 -3.59
CA PRO A 179 11.48 1.95 -4.02
C PRO A 179 12.64 2.69 -4.68
N ALA A 180 13.85 2.58 -4.10
CA ALA A 180 14.99 3.31 -4.61
C ALA A 180 15.08 2.99 -6.11
N THR A 181 14.93 4.00 -6.95
CA THR A 181 14.88 3.81 -8.40
C THR A 181 16.09 2.98 -8.79
N LEU A 182 15.87 1.87 -9.51
CA LEU A 182 16.95 1.00 -9.95
C LEU A 182 17.98 1.85 -10.69
N ALA A 183 19.12 2.08 -10.04
CA ALA A 183 20.17 2.94 -10.52
C ALA A 183 21.41 2.09 -10.69
N VAL A 184 21.97 2.11 -11.90
CA VAL A 184 23.32 1.57 -12.10
C VAL A 184 24.27 2.77 -12.14
N PRO A 185 25.40 2.73 -11.42
CA PRO A 185 26.44 3.74 -11.60
C PRO A 185 26.75 3.88 -13.08
N THR A 186 26.64 5.10 -13.62
CA THR A 186 26.46 5.37 -15.05
C THR A 186 27.61 4.86 -15.93
N HIS A 187 28.77 4.53 -15.36
CA HIS A 187 29.84 3.79 -16.01
C HIS A 187 30.58 2.91 -15.00
N GLN A 188 30.60 1.59 -15.21
CA GLN A 188 31.53 0.72 -14.50
C GLN A 188 32.76 0.49 -15.39
N SER A 189 33.93 0.87 -14.86
CA SER A 189 35.22 0.55 -15.47
C SER A 189 35.75 -0.75 -14.88
N LEU A 190 35.88 -1.78 -15.72
CA LEU A 190 36.52 -3.03 -15.37
C LEU A 190 37.89 -3.13 -16.02
N ARG A 191 38.81 -3.82 -15.36
CA ARG A 191 40.17 -4.05 -15.86
C ARG A 191 40.51 -5.53 -15.85
N GLY A 192 41.12 -6.00 -16.93
CA GLY A 192 41.55 -7.39 -17.09
C GLY A 192 42.93 -7.50 -17.73
N ARG A 193 43.41 -8.73 -17.88
CA ARG A 193 44.63 -9.08 -18.62
C ARG A 193 44.31 -10.14 -19.67
N ALA A 194 44.92 -10.02 -20.84
CA ALA A 194 44.68 -10.93 -21.95
C ALA A 194 45.05 -12.37 -21.55
N GLY A 195 44.22 -13.35 -21.92
CA GLY A 195 44.47 -14.77 -21.64
C GLY A 195 44.33 -15.20 -20.18
N VAL A 196 44.04 -14.28 -19.24
CA VAL A 196 43.80 -14.59 -17.82
C VAL A 196 42.30 -14.72 -17.58
N ARG A 197 41.90 -15.70 -16.74
CA ARG A 197 40.49 -15.84 -16.33
C ARG A 197 39.99 -14.53 -15.72
N PHE A 198 38.92 -14.03 -16.30
CA PHE A 198 38.14 -12.89 -15.83
C PHE A 198 36.89 -13.41 -15.13
N ASP A 199 36.60 -12.86 -13.96
CA ASP A 199 35.50 -13.28 -13.10
C ASP A 199 35.12 -12.09 -12.21
N ARG A 200 33.96 -11.47 -12.48
CA ARG A 200 33.50 -10.27 -11.77
C ARG A 200 32.00 -10.30 -11.56
N GLN A 201 31.60 -10.01 -10.33
CA GLN A 201 30.21 -9.77 -9.96
C GLN A 201 29.82 -8.32 -10.25
N LEU A 202 28.82 -8.11 -11.09
CA LEU A 202 28.22 -6.80 -11.32
C LEU A 202 27.32 -6.41 -10.13
N ARG A 203 27.26 -5.10 -9.86
CA ARG A 203 26.42 -4.50 -8.81
C ARG A 203 25.55 -3.40 -9.42
N ALA A 204 24.34 -3.27 -8.90
CA ALA A 204 23.43 -2.17 -9.13
C ALA A 204 22.89 -1.72 -7.78
N ASP A 205 22.49 -0.46 -7.68
CA ASP A 205 21.96 0.14 -6.47
C ASP A 205 20.43 0.31 -6.60
N GLY A 206 19.72 0.15 -5.49
CA GLY A 206 18.26 0.20 -5.47
C GLY A 206 17.57 -0.98 -6.17
N GLY A 207 16.28 -0.80 -6.47
CA GLY A 207 15.39 -1.81 -7.05
C GLY A 207 14.91 -2.88 -6.06
N VAL A 208 13.90 -3.64 -6.48
CA VAL A 208 13.33 -4.76 -5.70
C VAL A 208 13.98 -6.09 -6.11
N GLY A 209 14.73 -6.70 -5.21
CA GLY A 209 15.39 -8.00 -5.47
C GLY A 209 14.40 -9.15 -5.77
N PRO A 210 14.86 -10.21 -6.48
CA PRO A 210 16.19 -10.39 -7.06
C PRO A 210 16.38 -9.59 -8.37
N LEU A 211 17.56 -9.02 -8.56
CA LEU A 211 17.93 -8.32 -9.80
C LEU A 211 18.33 -9.32 -10.89
N ARG A 212 18.00 -9.01 -12.15
CA ARG A 212 18.36 -9.83 -13.32
C ARG A 212 19.13 -9.03 -14.36
N TRP A 213 20.23 -9.60 -14.83
CA TRP A 213 21.14 -8.95 -15.78
C TRP A 213 21.05 -9.56 -17.18
N ARG A 214 21.17 -8.71 -18.20
CA ARG A 214 21.18 -9.08 -19.62
C ARG A 214 22.17 -8.24 -20.42
N ALA A 215 22.64 -8.79 -21.53
CA ALA A 215 23.55 -8.12 -22.45
C ALA A 215 23.30 -8.56 -23.89
N LYS A 216 23.73 -7.73 -24.85
CA LYS A 216 23.78 -8.15 -26.26
C LYS A 216 24.90 -9.19 -26.45
N SER A 217 24.55 -10.40 -26.91
CA SER A 217 25.47 -11.53 -27.08
C SER A 217 26.71 -11.21 -27.93
N ALA A 218 26.57 -10.37 -28.96
CA ALA A 218 27.68 -9.95 -29.82
C ALA A 218 28.76 -9.18 -29.04
N SER A 219 28.38 -8.32 -28.10
CA SER A 219 29.33 -7.54 -27.29
C SER A 219 30.14 -8.43 -26.35
N LEU A 220 29.48 -9.40 -25.70
CA LEU A 220 30.14 -10.38 -24.84
C LEU A 220 31.10 -11.29 -25.63
N ARG A 221 30.67 -11.78 -26.80
CA ARG A 221 31.49 -12.63 -27.67
C ARG A 221 32.76 -11.94 -28.15
N ARG A 222 32.71 -10.65 -28.51
CA ARG A 222 33.90 -9.86 -28.89
C ARG A 222 34.94 -9.79 -27.79
N ALA A 223 34.50 -9.74 -26.54
CA ALA A 223 35.37 -9.74 -25.36
C ALA A 223 35.70 -11.15 -24.85
N ARG A 224 35.15 -12.23 -25.45
CA ARG A 224 35.25 -13.62 -24.96
C ARG A 224 34.74 -13.81 -23.53
N LEU A 225 33.58 -13.19 -23.25
CA LEU A 225 32.91 -13.23 -21.96
C LEU A 225 31.53 -13.88 -22.03
N HIS A 226 31.02 -14.27 -20.87
CA HIS A 226 29.67 -14.75 -20.60
C HIS A 226 29.09 -13.96 -19.41
N LEU A 227 27.78 -13.71 -19.42
CA LEU A 227 27.06 -13.04 -18.35
C LEU A 227 25.94 -13.96 -17.84
N SER A 228 25.94 -14.24 -16.54
CA SER A 228 24.82 -14.93 -15.89
C SER A 228 23.67 -13.97 -15.59
N ALA A 229 22.45 -14.50 -15.44
CA ALA A 229 21.30 -13.68 -15.06
C ALA A 229 21.46 -13.03 -13.67
N GLY A 230 22.31 -13.61 -12.80
CA GLY A 230 22.65 -13.04 -11.49
C GLY A 230 23.74 -11.95 -11.54
N GLY A 231 24.25 -11.59 -12.72
CA GLY A 231 25.23 -10.52 -12.88
C GLY A 231 26.69 -10.96 -12.81
N GLU A 232 26.98 -12.26 -12.91
CA GLU A 232 28.35 -12.78 -12.93
C GLU A 232 28.91 -12.70 -14.35
N LEU A 233 29.97 -11.92 -14.55
CA LEU A 233 30.65 -11.73 -15.83
C LEU A 233 31.98 -12.51 -15.84
N THR A 234 32.03 -13.59 -16.63
CA THR A 234 33.15 -14.54 -16.64
C THR A 234 33.72 -14.76 -18.04
N GLY A 235 34.99 -15.19 -18.15
CA GLY A 235 35.58 -15.62 -19.42
C GLY A 235 37.09 -15.40 -19.49
N THR A 236 37.66 -15.39 -20.69
CA THR A 236 39.10 -15.20 -20.92
C THR A 236 39.31 -14.18 -22.03
N PRO A 237 39.37 -12.88 -21.71
CA PRO A 237 39.40 -11.82 -22.70
C PRO A 237 40.74 -11.73 -23.42
N HIS A 238 40.74 -11.03 -24.56
CA HIS A 238 41.94 -10.67 -25.32
C HIS A 238 42.23 -9.17 -25.17
N ALA A 239 43.43 -8.74 -25.55
CA ALA A 239 43.86 -7.35 -25.36
C ALA A 239 42.97 -6.36 -26.14
N GLY A 240 42.56 -5.28 -25.49
CA GLY A 240 41.71 -4.27 -26.10
C GLY A 240 40.77 -3.59 -25.11
N THR A 241 39.90 -2.73 -25.63
CA THR A 241 38.85 -2.06 -24.87
C THR A 241 37.49 -2.48 -25.42
N PHE A 242 36.59 -2.94 -24.54
CA PHE A 242 35.27 -3.43 -24.89
C PHE A 242 34.20 -2.64 -24.17
N ASN A 243 33.23 -2.13 -24.92
CA ASN A 243 32.03 -1.51 -24.36
C ASN A 243 30.88 -2.52 -24.37
N LEU A 244 30.37 -2.81 -23.18
CA LEU A 244 29.36 -3.83 -22.92
C LEU A 244 28.06 -3.12 -22.48
N PRO A 245 27.10 -2.90 -23.39
CA PRO A 245 25.79 -2.40 -23.02
C PRO A 245 25.02 -3.52 -22.31
N LEU A 246 24.68 -3.29 -21.05
CA LEU A 246 23.95 -4.21 -20.18
C LEU A 246 22.61 -3.58 -19.77
N GLU A 247 21.67 -4.45 -19.42
CA GLU A 247 20.40 -4.09 -18.80
C GLU A 247 20.29 -4.85 -17.48
N VAL A 248 19.80 -4.16 -16.45
CA VAL A 248 19.38 -4.77 -15.18
C VAL A 248 17.91 -4.50 -14.98
N SER A 249 17.16 -5.52 -14.56
CA SER A 249 15.75 -5.42 -14.24
C SER A 249 15.48 -5.91 -12.82
N ASP A 250 14.52 -5.32 -12.13
CA ASP A 250 14.08 -5.74 -10.81
C ASP A 250 12.77 -6.55 -10.87
N ARG A 251 12.30 -7.07 -9.72
CA ARG A 251 11.04 -7.83 -9.65
C ARG A 251 9.80 -6.96 -9.85
N ALA A 252 9.89 -5.66 -9.58
CA ALA A 252 8.81 -4.71 -9.76
C ALA A 252 8.60 -4.32 -11.24
N GLY A 253 9.44 -4.80 -12.15
CA GLY A 253 9.35 -4.52 -13.59
C GLY A 253 10.11 -3.27 -14.02
N THR A 254 10.90 -2.68 -13.13
CA THR A 254 11.77 -1.55 -13.45
C THR A 254 13.03 -2.05 -14.14
N SER A 255 13.43 -1.41 -15.24
CA SER A 255 14.69 -1.69 -15.96
C SER A 255 15.59 -0.45 -16.01
N ALA A 256 16.90 -0.68 -15.93
CA ALA A 256 17.93 0.33 -16.14
C ALA A 256 19.02 -0.18 -17.10
N HIS A 257 19.59 0.74 -17.89
CA HIS A 257 20.68 0.44 -18.83
C HIS A 257 22.01 0.98 -18.32
N VAL A 258 23.08 0.22 -18.51
CA VAL A 258 24.44 0.62 -18.16
C VAL A 258 25.42 0.28 -19.28
N LEU A 259 26.41 1.14 -19.48
CA LEU A 259 27.56 0.85 -20.32
C LEU A 259 28.78 0.51 -19.46
N VAL A 260 29.16 -0.77 -19.43
CA VAL A 260 30.38 -1.23 -18.76
C VAL A 260 31.54 -1.19 -19.74
N SER A 261 32.62 -0.49 -19.39
CA SER A 261 33.84 -0.47 -20.20
C SER A 261 34.89 -1.39 -19.59
N LEU A 262 35.31 -2.40 -20.34
CA LEU A 262 36.36 -3.33 -19.95
C LEU A 262 37.65 -3.02 -20.72
N THR A 263 38.70 -2.62 -20.00
CA THR A 263 40.05 -2.48 -20.56
C THR A 263 40.91 -3.70 -20.22
N VAL A 264 41.40 -4.40 -21.23
CA VAL A 264 42.23 -5.60 -21.09
C VAL A 264 43.64 -5.30 -21.57
N LYS A 265 44.58 -5.32 -20.63
CA LYS A 265 46.00 -5.10 -20.94
C LYS A 265 46.59 -6.34 -21.63
N PRO A 266 47.53 -6.18 -22.57
CA PRO A 266 48.29 -7.29 -23.12
C PRO A 266 49.03 -8.06 -22.02
N THR A 267 49.24 -9.35 -22.26
CA THR A 267 50.16 -10.16 -21.44
C THR A 267 51.59 -9.73 -21.78
N PRO A 268 52.46 -9.45 -20.78
CA PRO A 268 53.86 -9.15 -21.05
C PRO A 268 54.49 -10.28 -21.85
N ALA A 269 55.16 -9.95 -22.96
CA ALA A 269 55.95 -10.94 -23.68
C ALA A 269 57.11 -11.38 -22.78
N HIS A 270 57.23 -12.67 -22.49
CA HIS A 270 58.47 -13.21 -21.96
C HIS A 270 59.51 -13.17 -23.07
N THR A 271 60.39 -12.16 -23.05
CA THR A 271 61.65 -12.23 -23.80
C THR A 271 62.44 -13.41 -23.26
N LYS A 272 62.43 -14.53 -23.97
CA LYS A 272 63.41 -15.59 -23.76
C LYS A 272 64.77 -15.00 -24.15
N GLY A 273 65.62 -14.73 -23.17
CA GLY A 273 67.04 -14.45 -23.40
C GLY A 273 67.65 -15.60 -24.18
N ARG A 274 68.31 -15.26 -25.29
CA ARG A 274 69.11 -16.17 -26.10
C ARG A 274 70.43 -16.46 -25.43
#